data_AF-A0A849SEI6-F1
#
_entry.id   AF-A0A849SEI6-F1
#
_cell.length_a   1.000
_cell.length_b   1.000
_cell.length_c   1.000
_cell.angle_alpha   90.00
_cell.angle_beta   90.00
_cell.angle_gamma   90.00
#
_symmetry.space_group_name_H-M   'P 1'
#
loop_
_entity.id
_entity.type
_entity.pdbx_description
1 polymer ?
#
loop_
_entity_poly.entity_id
_entity_poly.type
_entity_poly.pdbx_seq_one_letter_code
_entity_poly.pdbx_strand_id
1 'polypeptide(L)'
;MSSFFPKINQQEAPAFQEYAANLLARRDFKALKLESKGLLWAMRLEYWVNGDFNDDAAQIGAILGVSTEDIARLLPTISTFLATDGKSIGFEDLSNYKLSLEAKRAKQSAGGKQTQEKKLIIKQGVTQS
;
A
#
# COMPACT_ATOMS: atom_id res chain seq x y z
N MET A 1 16.19 -33.91 -9.14
CA MET A 1 16.55 -32.54 -8.76
C MET A 1 15.31 -31.84 -8.23
N SER A 2 15.16 -31.80 -6.91
CA SER A 2 14.06 -31.14 -6.22
C SER A 2 14.27 -29.62 -6.32
N SER A 3 13.26 -28.87 -6.75
CA SER A 3 13.35 -27.42 -6.91
C SER A 3 13.59 -26.75 -5.56
N PHE A 4 14.78 -26.17 -5.38
CA PHE A 4 15.25 -25.47 -4.18
C PHE A 4 14.67 -24.04 -4.03
N PHE A 5 13.63 -23.68 -4.79
CA PHE A 5 12.98 -22.39 -4.63
C PHE A 5 11.84 -22.52 -3.62
N PRO A 6 11.94 -21.89 -2.43
CA PRO A 6 10.84 -21.89 -1.48
C PRO A 6 9.59 -21.27 -2.15
N LYS A 7 8.43 -21.86 -1.88
CA LYS A 7 7.14 -21.22 -2.20
C LYS A 7 7.16 -19.85 -1.55
N ILE A 8 7.03 -18.79 -2.36
CA ILE A 8 6.97 -17.40 -1.88
C ILE A 8 5.77 -17.33 -0.93
N ASN A 9 6.04 -17.27 0.37
CA ASN A 9 5.02 -17.05 1.39
C ASN A 9 4.48 -15.63 1.19
N GLN A 10 3.19 -15.53 0.89
CA GLN A 10 2.45 -14.32 0.54
C GLN A 10 2.18 -13.41 1.75
N GLN A 11 3.22 -13.04 2.49
CA GLN A 11 3.12 -12.21 3.70
C GLN A 11 3.86 -10.86 3.58
N GLU A 12 4.48 -10.59 2.44
CA GLU A 12 4.96 -9.26 2.11
C GLU A 12 3.79 -8.41 1.60
N ALA A 13 3.84 -7.10 1.87
CA ALA A 13 2.86 -6.16 1.31
C ALA A 13 2.73 -6.41 -0.21
N PRO A 14 1.52 -6.31 -0.80
CA PRO A 14 1.36 -6.47 -2.25
C PRO A 14 2.36 -5.57 -2.97
N ALA A 15 2.78 -5.93 -4.19
CA ALA A 15 3.73 -5.10 -4.94
C ALA A 15 3.27 -3.63 -4.92
N PHE A 16 4.18 -2.71 -4.56
CA PHE A 16 3.88 -1.28 -4.56
C PHE A 16 3.58 -0.85 -5.99
N GLN A 17 2.30 -0.74 -6.30
CA GLN A 17 1.83 -0.37 -7.62
C GLN A 17 1.30 1.06 -7.56
N GLU A 18 2.19 1.98 -7.82
CA GLU A 18 1.85 3.38 -8.00
C GLU A 18 1.56 3.66 -9.48
N TYR A 19 0.52 4.44 -9.76
CA TYR A 19 0.35 5.05 -11.08
C TYR A 19 1.35 6.20 -11.23
N ALA A 20 2.63 5.86 -11.40
CA ALA A 20 3.73 6.83 -11.42
C ALA A 20 3.50 7.95 -12.45
N ALA A 21 2.90 7.64 -13.61
CA ALA A 21 2.53 8.64 -14.60
C ALA A 21 1.59 9.71 -14.04
N ASN A 22 0.61 9.33 -13.21
CA ASN A 22 -0.33 10.26 -12.61
C ASN A 22 0.37 11.15 -11.57
N LEU A 23 1.18 10.57 -10.68
CA LEU A 23 1.94 11.34 -9.69
C LEU A 23 2.89 12.32 -10.38
N LEU A 24 3.69 11.85 -11.34
CA LEU A 24 4.67 12.66 -12.08
C LEU A 24 4.00 13.75 -12.93
N ALA A 25 2.76 13.54 -13.39
CA ALA A 25 2.02 14.53 -14.16
C ALA A 25 1.42 15.65 -13.30
N ARG A 26 1.21 15.45 -11.99
CA ARG A 26 0.62 16.46 -11.09
C ARG A 26 1.50 17.71 -11.06
N ARG A 27 0.86 18.88 -11.23
CA ARG A 27 1.55 20.18 -11.19
C ARG A 27 2.25 20.40 -9.84
N ASP A 28 1.58 20.06 -8.76
CA ASP A 28 2.11 20.22 -7.40
C ASP A 28 3.36 19.37 -7.20
N PHE A 29 3.38 18.14 -7.76
CA PHE A 29 4.54 17.26 -7.67
C PHE A 29 5.72 17.83 -8.46
N LYS A 30 5.46 18.34 -9.67
CA LYS A 30 6.49 18.97 -10.50
C LYS A 30 7.11 20.20 -9.81
N ALA A 31 6.28 20.98 -9.10
CA ALA A 31 6.70 22.17 -8.38
C ALA A 31 7.55 21.89 -7.12
N LEU A 32 7.52 20.66 -6.58
CA LEU A 32 8.36 20.28 -5.46
C LEU A 32 9.87 20.36 -5.80
N LYS A 33 10.66 20.80 -4.82
CA LYS A 33 12.12 20.67 -4.84
C LYS A 33 12.52 19.20 -4.75
N LEU A 34 13.76 18.90 -5.17
CA LEU A 34 14.27 17.51 -5.19
C LEU A 34 14.20 16.84 -3.81
N GLU A 35 14.54 17.58 -2.75
CA GLU A 35 14.47 17.08 -1.36
C GLU A 35 13.04 16.72 -0.96
N SER A 36 12.06 17.58 -1.25
CA SER A 36 10.65 17.33 -1.00
C SER A 36 10.13 16.12 -1.79
N LYS A 37 10.59 15.95 -3.04
CA LYS A 37 10.26 14.77 -3.85
C LYS A 37 10.83 13.50 -3.22
N GLY A 38 12.07 13.56 -2.73
CA GLY A 38 12.72 12.47 -2.02
C GLY A 38 11.96 12.08 -0.74
N LEU A 39 11.60 13.06 0.08
CA LEU A 39 10.79 12.83 1.29
C LEU A 39 9.44 12.20 0.94
N LEU A 40 8.71 12.78 -0.02
CA LEU A 40 7.42 12.25 -0.46
C LEU A 40 7.54 10.79 -0.90
N TRP A 41 8.58 10.46 -1.68
CA TRP A 41 8.78 9.11 -2.17
C TRP A 41 9.10 8.13 -1.02
N ALA A 42 10.01 8.51 -0.12
CA ALA A 42 10.37 7.68 1.03
C ALA A 42 9.14 7.41 1.93
N MET A 43 8.36 8.45 2.22
CA MET A 43 7.13 8.31 3.03
C MET A 43 6.09 7.41 2.35
N ARG A 44 5.91 7.49 1.03
CA ARG A 44 4.94 6.65 0.31
C ARG A 44 5.32 5.17 0.32
N LEU A 45 6.61 4.87 0.16
CA LEU A 45 7.12 3.50 0.25
C LEU A 45 6.94 2.91 1.65
N GLU A 46 7.31 3.68 2.66
CA GLU A 46 7.15 3.30 4.06
C GLU A 46 5.66 3.11 4.42
N TYR A 47 4.80 4.03 3.99
CA TYR A 47 3.34 3.93 4.16
C TYR A 47 2.76 2.67 3.54
N TRP A 48 3.27 2.30 2.37
CA TRP A 48 2.77 1.14 1.65
C TRP A 48 2.99 -0.15 2.43
N VAL A 49 4.13 -0.28 3.11
CA VAL A 49 4.46 -1.48 3.89
C VAL A 49 3.89 -1.39 5.30
N ASN A 50 4.10 -0.28 6.00
CA ASN A 50 3.90 -0.18 7.44
C ASN A 50 2.63 0.59 7.84
N GLY A 51 2.05 1.38 6.94
CA GLY A 51 0.84 2.16 7.20
C GLY A 51 1.12 3.58 7.67
N ASP A 52 0.21 4.12 8.48
CA ASP A 52 0.24 5.54 8.84
C ASP A 52 1.45 5.91 9.71
N PHE A 53 1.87 7.17 9.63
CA PHE A 53 2.86 7.76 10.52
C PHE A 53 2.16 8.44 11.68
N ASN A 54 2.80 8.49 12.84
CA ASN A 54 2.42 9.46 13.87
C ASN A 54 2.79 10.87 13.40
N ASP A 55 1.95 11.86 13.70
CA ASP A 55 2.22 13.28 13.42
C ASP A 55 3.29 13.85 14.37
N ASP A 56 4.50 13.28 14.31
CA ASP A 56 5.67 13.66 15.10
C ASP A 56 6.91 13.62 14.21
N ALA A 57 7.48 14.81 13.96
CA ALA A 57 8.65 14.96 13.10
C ALA A 57 9.86 14.14 13.56
N ALA A 58 10.04 13.95 14.87
CA ALA A 58 11.16 13.17 15.39
C ALA A 58 10.99 11.67 15.09
N GLN A 59 9.75 11.16 15.21
CA GLN A 59 9.45 9.77 14.87
C GLN A 59 9.54 9.50 13.37
N ILE A 60 8.98 10.40 12.56
CA ILE A 60 9.09 10.31 11.10
C ILE A 60 10.57 10.32 10.69
N GLY A 61 11.37 11.22 11.27
CA GLY A 61 12.80 11.29 11.02
C GLY A 61 13.55 10.01 11.38
N ALA A 62 13.24 9.42 12.55
CA ALA A 62 13.84 8.16 12.99
C ALA A 62 13.50 6.98 12.06
N ILE A 63 12.26 6.91 11.56
CA ILE A 63 11.82 5.86 10.62
C ILE A 63 12.54 6.01 9.28
N LEU A 64 12.65 7.24 8.77
CA LEU A 64 13.18 7.51 7.44
C LEU A 64 14.70 7.72 7.40
N GLY A 65 15.36 7.79 8.56
CA GLY A 65 16.77 8.13 8.66
C GLY A 65 17.09 9.58 8.26
N VAL A 66 16.16 10.50 8.52
CA VAL A 66 16.25 11.93 8.17
C VAL A 66 16.25 12.77 9.46
N SER A 67 16.97 13.89 9.47
CA SER A 67 17.02 14.77 10.64
C SER A 67 15.63 15.33 10.98
N THR A 68 15.34 15.53 12.28
CA THR A 68 14.08 16.14 12.73
C THR A 68 13.89 17.53 12.12
N GLU A 69 14.98 18.29 11.96
CA GLU A 69 15.00 19.61 11.34
C GLU A 69 14.59 19.56 9.87
N ASP A 70 15.11 18.58 9.12
CA ASP A 70 14.73 18.39 7.72
C ASP A 70 13.29 17.93 7.57
N ILE A 71 12.80 17.04 8.44
CA ILE A 71 11.39 16.66 8.44
C ILE A 71 10.50 17.87 8.71
N ALA A 72 10.77 18.64 9.77
CA ALA A 72 9.98 19.83 10.11
C ALA A 72 9.98 20.86 8.97
N ARG A 73 11.09 20.99 8.24
CA ARG A 73 11.23 21.88 7.08
C ARG A 73 10.51 21.37 5.83
N LEU A 74 10.59 20.07 5.54
CA LEU A 74 10.15 19.49 4.28
C LEU A 74 8.70 18.99 4.32
N LEU A 75 8.21 18.50 5.46
CA LEU A 75 6.87 17.93 5.60
C LEU A 75 5.75 18.91 5.19
N PRO A 76 5.80 20.21 5.55
CA PRO A 76 4.79 21.17 5.08
C PRO A 76 4.76 21.33 3.56
N THR A 77 5.89 21.13 2.88
CA THR A 77 6.00 21.29 1.43
C THR A 77 5.26 20.21 0.64
N ILE A 78 5.00 19.06 1.26
CA ILE A 78 4.30 17.92 0.64
C ILE A 78 2.88 17.75 1.18
N SER A 79 2.39 18.69 1.98
CA SER A 79 1.08 18.62 2.67
C SER A 79 -0.11 18.35 1.74
N THR A 80 -0.07 18.81 0.48
CA THR A 80 -1.12 18.55 -0.52
C THR A 80 -1.24 17.08 -0.96
N PHE A 81 -0.27 16.25 -0.60
CA PHE A 81 -0.26 14.81 -0.83
C PHE A 81 -0.63 14.01 0.41
N LEU A 82 -0.66 14.64 1.58
CA LEU A 82 -0.88 13.98 2.86
C LEU A 82 -2.36 13.99 3.22
N ALA A 83 -2.82 12.89 3.77
CA ALA A 83 -4.06 12.82 4.53
C ALA A 83 -3.73 12.85 6.02
N THR A 84 -4.48 13.60 6.81
CA THR A 84 -4.32 13.65 8.27
C THR A 84 -5.67 13.63 8.96
N ASP A 85 -5.72 12.98 10.12
CA ASP A 85 -6.85 12.99 11.06
C ASP A 85 -6.53 13.79 12.35
N GLY A 86 -5.40 14.51 12.36
CA GLY A 86 -4.89 15.25 13.51
C GLY A 86 -4.07 14.42 14.51
N LYS A 87 -3.90 13.11 14.28
CA LYS A 87 -3.02 12.23 15.07
C LYS A 87 -2.03 11.46 14.21
N SER A 88 -2.49 11.08 13.03
CA SER A 88 -1.72 10.29 12.08
C SER A 88 -1.65 11.00 10.73
N ILE A 89 -0.61 10.67 9.98
CA ILE A 89 -0.37 11.13 8.61
C ILE A 89 -0.30 9.92 7.69
N GLY A 90 -0.98 10.00 6.55
CA GLY A 90 -1.00 8.94 5.55
C GLY A 90 -1.22 9.47 4.13
N PHE A 91 -1.63 8.56 3.25
CA PHE A 91 -1.84 8.84 1.83
C PHE A 91 -3.17 8.24 1.37
N GLU A 92 -4.20 9.09 1.22
CA GLU A 92 -5.55 8.66 0.85
C GLU A 92 -5.59 7.81 -0.43
N ASP A 93 -4.78 8.16 -1.43
CA ASP A 93 -4.72 7.43 -2.69
C ASP A 93 -4.19 6.00 -2.50
N LEU A 94 -3.18 5.82 -1.66
CA LEU A 94 -2.62 4.50 -1.33
C LEU A 94 -3.58 3.70 -0.43
N SER A 95 -4.25 4.33 0.53
CA SER A 95 -5.25 3.68 1.39
C SER A 95 -6.42 3.16 0.53
N ASN A 96 -6.96 4.01 -0.34
CA ASN A 96 -8.03 3.63 -1.28
C ASN A 96 -7.60 2.49 -2.20
N TYR A 97 -6.34 2.51 -2.65
CA TYR A 97 -5.81 1.43 -3.48
C TYR A 97 -5.72 0.11 -2.71
N LYS A 98 -5.20 0.10 -1.46
CA LYS A 98 -5.19 -1.09 -0.58
C LYS A 98 -6.60 -1.67 -0.39
N LEU A 99 -7.57 -0.82 -0.07
CA LEU A 99 -8.98 -1.24 0.06
C LEU A 99 -9.52 -1.87 -1.22
N SER A 100 -9.17 -1.33 -2.39
CA SER A 100 -9.58 -1.90 -3.68
C SER A 100 -8.98 -3.29 -3.93
N LEU A 101 -7.74 -3.54 -3.49
CA LEU A 101 -7.08 -4.84 -3.60
C LEU A 101 -7.72 -5.86 -2.65
N GLU A 102 -8.03 -5.46 -1.43
CA GLU A 102 -8.74 -6.30 -0.47
C GLU A 102 -10.14 -6.68 -0.95
N ALA A 103 -10.90 -5.71 -1.49
CA ALA A 103 -12.21 -5.97 -2.07
C ALA A 103 -12.14 -6.96 -3.25
N LYS A 104 -11.12 -6.84 -4.11
CA LYS A 104 -10.88 -7.81 -5.20
C LYS A 104 -10.57 -9.21 -4.66
N ARG A 105 -9.68 -9.31 -3.66
CA ARG A 105 -9.34 -10.59 -3.00
C ARG A 105 -10.55 -11.24 -2.34
N ALA A 106 -11.39 -10.46 -1.66
CA ALA A 106 -12.62 -10.94 -1.04
C ALA A 106 -13.60 -11.51 -2.08
N LYS A 107 -13.81 -10.79 -3.19
CA LYS A 107 -14.66 -11.27 -4.31
C LYS A 107 -14.12 -12.56 -4.93
N GLN A 108 -12.81 -12.65 -5.15
CA GLN A 108 -12.16 -13.86 -5.69
C GLN A 108 -12.31 -15.06 -4.74
N SER A 109 -12.13 -14.85 -3.43
CA SER A 109 -12.32 -15.90 -2.43
C SER A 109 -13.78 -16.39 -2.40
N ALA A 110 -14.75 -15.48 -2.43
CA ALA A 110 -16.17 -15.82 -2.45
C ALA A 110 -16.55 -16.64 -3.71
N GLY A 111 -16.11 -16.20 -4.90
CA GLY A 111 -16.35 -16.94 -6.14
C GLY A 111 -15.67 -18.31 -6.18
N GLY A 112 -14.48 -18.43 -5.58
CA GLY A 112 -13.77 -19.70 -5.41
C GLY A 112 -14.55 -20.69 -4.53
N LYS A 113 -15.06 -20.23 -3.38
CA LYS A 113 -15.88 -21.04 -2.46
C LYS A 113 -17.15 -21.55 -3.14
N GLN A 114 -17.90 -20.68 -3.81
CA GLN A 114 -19.11 -21.07 -4.54
C GLN A 114 -18.85 -22.09 -5.65
N THR A 115 -17.71 -21.97 -6.34
CA THR A 115 -17.30 -22.94 -7.37
C THR A 115 -16.96 -24.30 -6.78
N GLN A 116 -16.28 -24.34 -5.63
CA GLN A 116 -15.99 -25.58 -4.91
C GLN A 116 -17.26 -26.25 -4.39
N GLU A 117 -18.17 -25.49 -3.78
CA GLU A 117 -19.46 -25.97 -3.29
C GLU A 117 -20.28 -26.61 -4.43
N LYS A 118 -20.38 -25.94 -5.59
CA LYS A 118 -21.05 -26.51 -6.78
C LYS A 118 -20.39 -27.82 -7.25
N LYS A 119 -19.06 -27.91 -7.25
CA LYS A 119 -18.35 -29.14 -7.61
C LYS A 119 -18.60 -30.27 -6.60
N LEU A 120 -18.69 -29.98 -5.30
CA LEU A 120 -19.03 -30.98 -4.29
C LEU A 120 -20.44 -31.52 -4.47
N ILE A 121 -21.43 -30.65 -4.69
CA ILE A 121 -22.84 -31.04 -4.90
C ILE A 121 -22.97 -31.95 -6.13
N ILE A 122 -22.35 -31.58 -7.26
CA ILE A 122 -22.37 -32.40 -8.48
C ILE A 122 -21.73 -33.77 -8.23
N LYS A 123 -20.58 -33.81 -7.53
CA LYS A 123 -19.88 -35.06 -7.24
C LYS A 123 -20.69 -35.99 -6.33
N GLN A 124 -21.41 -35.44 -5.35
CA GLN A 124 -22.29 -36.21 -4.46
C GLN A 124 -23.54 -36.73 -5.19
N GLY A 125 -24.13 -35.94 -6.10
CA GLY A 125 -25.27 -36.38 -6.92
C GLY A 125 -24.94 -37.52 -7.89
N VAL A 126 -23.72 -37.55 -8.45
CA VAL A 126 -23.25 -38.62 -9.35
C VAL A 126 -22.93 -39.93 -8.60
N THR A 127 -22.72 -39.89 -7.28
CA THR A 127 -22.37 -41.08 -6.49
C THR A 127 -23.61 -41.81 -5.91
N GLN A 128 -24.81 -41.22 -6.04
CA GLN A 128 -26.08 -41.82 -5.59
C GLN A 128 -26.99 -42.30 -6.74
N SER A 129 -26.47 -42.34 -7.97
CA SER A 129 -27.14 -42.89 -9.17
C SER A 129 -26.43 -44.16 -9.62
#